data_AF-A0A2T0W6S6-F1
#
_entry.id   AF-A0A2T0W6S6-F1
#
_cell.length_a   1.000
_cell.length_b   1.000
_cell.length_c   1.000
_cell.angle_alpha   90.00
_cell.angle_beta   90.00
_cell.angle_gamma   90.00
#
_symmetry.space_group_name_H-M   'P 1'
#
loop_
_entity.id
_entity.type
_entity.pdbx_description
1 polymer ?
#
loop_
_entity_poly.entity_id
_entity_poly.type
_entity_poly.pdbx_seq_one_letter_code
_entity_poly.pdbx_strand_id
1 'polypeptide(L)'
;MNKGFLVAVSLAMVGLPANATCYDYEEHGELGDEYIICYEDKCDLSRMTAQCAGAGPNFTEYDTGWRFGYEAAPRQEYTYDEYTSWEGDLLSPEDAAKVRVFKVDRYLAWELMD
;
A
#
# COMPACT_ATOMS: atom_id res chain seq x y z
N MET A 1 40.07 46.57 1.25
CA MET A 1 38.89 46.29 2.10
C MET A 1 37.75 45.97 1.13
N ASN A 2 37.09 44.82 1.04
CA ASN A 2 37.03 43.58 1.82
C ASN A 2 37.07 42.42 0.81
N LYS A 3 37.84 41.37 1.13
CA LYS A 3 37.88 40.12 0.35
C LYS A 3 36.67 39.27 0.73
N GLY A 4 35.96 38.81 -0.28
CA GLY A 4 34.87 37.84 -0.12
C GLY A 4 35.38 36.52 0.46
N PHE A 5 34.51 35.86 1.21
CA PHE A 5 34.67 34.45 1.58
C PHE A 5 33.28 33.83 1.59
N LEU A 6 32.94 33.13 0.51
CA LEU A 6 31.75 32.28 0.42
C LEU A 6 32.08 30.96 1.12
N VAL A 7 31.41 30.67 2.23
CA VAL A 7 31.40 29.33 2.81
C VAL A 7 30.18 28.61 2.25
N ALA A 8 30.39 27.82 1.20
CA ALA A 8 29.41 26.85 0.75
C ALA A 8 29.43 25.66 1.72
N VAL A 9 28.53 25.67 2.70
CA VAL A 9 28.26 24.49 3.53
C VAL A 9 27.39 23.56 2.70
N SER A 10 28.03 22.57 2.08
CA SER A 10 27.33 21.43 1.47
C SER A 10 26.59 20.67 2.58
N LEU A 11 25.31 20.97 2.78
CA LEU A 11 24.42 20.10 3.53
C LEU A 11 24.32 18.78 2.78
N ALA A 12 25.06 17.77 3.24
CA ALA A 12 24.75 16.39 2.91
C ALA A 12 23.36 16.10 3.50
N MET A 13 22.32 16.20 2.67
CA MET A 13 21.00 15.69 3.03
C MET A 13 21.14 14.17 3.13
N VAL A 14 21.37 13.68 4.33
CA VAL A 14 21.15 12.27 4.65
C VAL A 14 19.65 12.06 4.50
N GLY A 15 19.22 11.52 3.37
CA GLY A 15 17.83 11.10 3.18
C GLY A 15 17.55 10.03 4.22
N LEU A 16 16.74 10.36 5.23
CA LEU A 16 16.17 9.33 6.11
C LEU A 16 15.37 8.37 5.22
N PRO A 17 15.50 7.04 5.41
CA PRO A 17 14.63 6.10 4.71
C PRO A 17 13.18 6.45 5.02
N ALA A 18 12.38 6.49 3.97
CA ALA A 18 10.92 6.47 4.09
C ALA A 18 10.57 5.19 4.86
N ASN A 19 10.03 5.31 6.07
CA ASN A 19 9.56 4.15 6.82
C ASN A 19 8.03 4.08 6.78
N ALA A 20 7.49 2.97 6.26
CA ALA A 20 6.10 2.60 6.41
C ALA A 20 5.91 1.95 7.80
N THR A 21 4.79 2.25 8.46
CA THR A 21 4.38 1.54 9.68
C THR A 21 3.41 0.45 9.27
N CYS A 22 3.72 -0.79 9.65
CA CYS A 22 2.91 -1.96 9.36
C CYS A 22 2.23 -2.45 10.61
N TYR A 23 0.95 -2.78 10.49
CA TYR A 23 0.20 -3.53 11.46
C TYR A 23 -0.06 -4.93 10.88
N ASP A 24 0.46 -5.95 11.56
CA ASP A 24 0.29 -7.36 11.21
C ASP A 24 -0.77 -7.98 12.12
N TYR A 25 -1.95 -8.25 11.58
CA TYR A 25 -3.08 -8.78 12.35
C TYR A 25 -2.81 -10.20 12.85
N GLU A 26 -2.07 -11.01 12.09
CA GLU A 26 -1.75 -12.38 12.47
C GLU A 26 -0.78 -12.41 13.66
N GLU A 27 0.29 -11.62 13.62
CA GLU A 27 1.26 -11.52 14.72
C GLU A 27 0.63 -10.96 16.01
N HIS A 28 -0.35 -10.07 15.87
CA HIS A 28 -1.08 -9.49 17.00
C HIS A 28 -2.23 -10.35 17.52
N GLY A 29 -2.54 -11.48 16.86
CA GLY A 29 -3.65 -12.37 17.25
C GLY A 29 -5.02 -11.71 17.11
N GLU A 30 -5.12 -10.65 16.30
CA GLU A 30 -6.35 -9.95 15.97
C GLU A 30 -6.89 -10.45 14.63
N LEU A 31 -8.21 -10.36 14.44
CA LEU A 31 -8.82 -10.64 13.14
C LEU A 31 -8.90 -9.33 12.37
N GLY A 32 -8.27 -9.26 11.21
CA GLY A 32 -8.48 -8.16 10.27
C GLY A 32 -9.92 -8.11 9.74
N ASP A 33 -10.26 -6.99 9.12
CA ASP A 33 -11.55 -6.81 8.45
C ASP A 33 -11.74 -7.85 7.31
N GLU A 34 -12.99 -8.23 7.05
CA GLU A 34 -13.37 -9.16 5.98
C GLU A 34 -13.70 -8.44 4.68
N TYR A 35 -13.28 -9.03 3.56
CA TYR A 35 -13.44 -8.48 2.22
C TYR A 35 -13.86 -9.57 1.23
N ILE A 36 -14.64 -9.20 0.22
CA ILE A 36 -14.84 -10.01 -0.98
C ILE A 36 -13.96 -9.40 -2.07
N ILE A 37 -13.10 -10.19 -2.69
CA ILE A 37 -12.23 -9.75 -3.78
C ILE A 37 -12.61 -10.55 -5.02
N CYS A 38 -12.98 -9.87 -6.10
CA CYS A 38 -13.40 -10.47 -7.35
C CYS A 38 -12.44 -10.15 -8.48
N TYR A 39 -12.11 -11.16 -9.29
CA TYR A 39 -11.41 -11.02 -10.56
C TYR A 39 -12.18 -11.79 -11.64
N GLU A 40 -12.60 -11.07 -12.68
CA GLU A 40 -13.53 -11.57 -13.71
C GLU A 40 -14.84 -12.12 -13.10
N ASP A 41 -15.10 -13.42 -13.25
CA ASP A 41 -16.32 -14.10 -12.78
C ASP A 41 -16.13 -14.85 -11.45
N LYS A 42 -14.95 -14.72 -10.83
CA LYS A 42 -14.59 -15.41 -9.57
C LYS A 42 -14.43 -14.42 -8.44
N CYS A 43 -14.90 -14.81 -7.26
CA CYS A 43 -14.80 -14.01 -6.05
C CYS A 43 -14.38 -14.88 -4.87
N ASP A 44 -13.45 -14.36 -4.07
CA ASP A 44 -12.99 -14.97 -2.83
C ASP A 44 -13.43 -14.12 -1.63
N LEU A 45 -13.92 -14.77 -0.58
CA LEU A 45 -14.05 -14.15 0.73
C LEU A 45 -12.69 -14.27 1.42
N SER A 46 -12.12 -13.14 1.80
CA SER A 46 -10.77 -13.05 2.34
C SER A 46 -10.73 -12.15 3.57
N ARG A 47 -9.71 -12.34 4.39
CA ARG A 47 -9.45 -11.50 5.57
C ARG A 47 -8.12 -10.79 5.43
N MET A 48 -8.10 -9.52 5.81
CA MET A 48 -6.87 -8.73 5.85
C MET A 48 -5.88 -9.32 6.88
N THR A 49 -4.64 -9.54 6.46
CA THR A 49 -3.54 -10.05 7.31
C THR A 49 -2.56 -8.97 7.69
N ALA A 50 -2.34 -7.98 6.82
CA ALA A 50 -1.47 -6.85 7.11
C ALA A 50 -1.97 -5.55 6.48
N GLN A 51 -1.70 -4.44 7.15
CA GLN A 51 -1.89 -3.09 6.61
C GLN A 51 -0.67 -2.22 6.92
N CYS A 52 -0.08 -1.65 5.88
CA CYS A 52 1.05 -0.75 5.99
C CYS A 52 0.70 0.64 5.46
N ALA A 53 1.01 1.67 6.26
CA ALA A 53 0.78 3.06 5.92
C ALA A 53 1.98 3.94 6.29
N GLY A 54 2.28 4.96 5.49
CA GLY A 54 3.31 5.97 5.77
C GLY A 54 4.22 6.28 4.58
N ALA A 55 5.43 6.75 4.87
CA ALA A 55 6.42 7.06 3.85
C ALA A 55 7.09 5.73 3.40
N GLY A 56 6.80 5.22 2.21
CA GLY A 56 7.35 3.93 1.74
C GLY A 56 6.30 3.10 0.99
N PRO A 57 6.47 1.76 0.92
CA PRO A 57 5.45 0.88 0.35
C PRO A 57 4.24 0.84 1.27
N ASN A 58 3.13 1.41 0.80
CA ASN A 58 1.84 1.33 1.46
C ASN A 58 1.09 0.16 0.84
N PHE A 59 0.56 -0.75 1.65
CA PHE A 59 -0.16 -1.89 1.11
C PHE A 59 -1.14 -2.46 2.12
N THR A 60 -2.12 -3.18 1.59
CA THR A 60 -2.99 -4.09 2.34
C THR A 60 -2.80 -5.49 1.77
N GLU A 61 -2.59 -6.47 2.64
CA GLU A 61 -2.42 -7.88 2.29
C GLU A 61 -3.55 -8.71 2.89
N TYR A 62 -3.90 -9.79 2.19
CA TYR A 62 -5.05 -10.62 2.47
C TYR A 62 -4.68 -12.11 2.47
N ASP A 63 -5.37 -12.91 3.26
CA ASP A 63 -5.07 -14.33 3.48
C ASP A 63 -5.18 -15.22 2.22
N THR A 64 -5.91 -14.78 1.20
CA THR A 64 -6.00 -15.46 -0.10
C THR A 64 -4.82 -15.13 -1.03
N GLY A 65 -3.82 -14.38 -0.55
CA GLY A 65 -2.64 -13.99 -1.31
C GLY A 65 -2.81 -12.71 -2.14
N TRP A 66 -3.98 -12.05 -2.07
CA TRP A 66 -4.15 -10.73 -2.68
C TRP A 66 -3.34 -9.68 -1.94
N ARG A 67 -2.78 -8.73 -2.69
CA ARG A 67 -2.12 -7.56 -2.13
C ARG A 67 -2.39 -6.36 -3.02
N PHE A 68 -2.87 -5.28 -2.42
CA PHE A 68 -3.08 -4.00 -3.07
C PHE A 68 -2.18 -2.97 -2.41
N GLY A 69 -1.45 -2.18 -3.18
CA GLY A 69 -0.55 -1.21 -2.61
C GLY A 69 -0.12 -0.13 -3.58
N TYR A 70 0.68 0.79 -3.05
CA TYR A 70 1.27 1.87 -3.80
C TYR A 70 2.60 2.32 -3.22
N GLU A 71 3.45 2.90 -4.06
CA GLU A 71 4.67 3.56 -3.63
C GLU A 71 4.45 5.08 -3.49
N ALA A 72 4.71 5.62 -2.31
CA ALA A 72 4.71 7.06 -2.06
C ALA A 72 6.13 7.59 -1.85
N ALA A 73 6.47 8.75 -2.41
CA ALA A 73 7.74 9.38 -2.07
C ALA A 73 7.75 9.89 -0.62
N PRO A 74 8.89 9.81 0.08
CA PRO A 74 9.02 10.27 1.47
C PRO A 74 8.69 11.75 1.75
N ARG A 75 8.42 12.57 0.72
CA ARG A 75 8.29 14.04 0.85
C ARG A 75 7.21 14.69 -0.01
N GLN A 76 6.38 13.93 -0.73
CA GLN A 76 5.31 14.51 -1.55
C GLN A 76 4.02 13.72 -1.38
N GLU A 77 2.88 14.42 -1.39
CA GLU A 77 1.51 13.87 -1.32
C GLU A 77 1.09 13.11 -2.60
N TYR A 78 2.05 12.74 -3.46
CA TYR A 78 1.78 12.11 -4.74
C TYR A 78 2.18 10.63 -4.70
N THR A 79 1.22 9.77 -5.09
CA THR A 79 1.44 8.36 -5.40
C THR A 79 2.23 8.22 -6.70
N TYR A 80 3.26 7.37 -6.71
CA TYR A 80 4.10 7.15 -7.88
C TYR A 80 3.59 5.99 -8.73
N ASP A 81 3.36 4.85 -8.10
CA ASP A 81 2.93 3.63 -8.76
C ASP A 81 1.99 2.86 -7.84
N GLU A 82 0.78 2.56 -8.32
CA GLU A 82 -0.15 1.62 -7.70
C GLU A 82 0.10 0.22 -8.28
N TYR A 83 -0.05 -0.80 -7.45
CA TYR A 83 0.11 -2.17 -7.86
C TYR A 83 -0.90 -3.10 -7.20
N THR A 84 -1.24 -4.15 -7.94
CA THR A 84 -2.02 -5.28 -7.47
C THR A 84 -1.21 -6.55 -7.73
N SER A 85 -1.09 -7.42 -6.74
CA SER A 85 -0.53 -8.76 -6.92
C SER A 85 -1.43 -9.84 -6.34
N TRP A 86 -1.24 -11.04 -6.87
CA TRP A 86 -1.83 -12.27 -6.37
C TRP A 86 -0.73 -13.31 -6.17
N GLU A 87 -0.63 -13.85 -4.95
CA GLU A 87 0.42 -14.80 -4.53
C GLU A 87 1.86 -14.30 -4.81
N GLY A 88 2.04 -12.98 -4.79
CA GLY A 88 3.34 -12.32 -5.06
C GLY A 88 3.60 -11.98 -6.52
N ASP A 89 2.78 -12.47 -7.46
CA ASP A 89 2.88 -12.13 -8.88
C ASP A 89 2.11 -10.84 -9.17
N LEU A 90 2.82 -9.83 -9.72
CA LEU A 90 2.22 -8.56 -10.13
C LEU A 90 1.30 -8.75 -11.34
N LEU A 91 0.08 -8.23 -11.24
CA LEU A 91 -0.86 -8.20 -12.35
C LEU A 91 -0.45 -7.13 -13.37
N SER A 92 -0.82 -7.36 -14.63
CA SER A 92 -0.77 -6.31 -15.64
C SER A 92 -1.74 -5.18 -15.28
N PRO A 93 -1.51 -3.93 -15.72
CA PRO A 93 -2.47 -2.84 -15.48
C PRO A 93 -3.89 -3.13 -16.00
N GLU A 94 -4.00 -3.88 -17.10
CA GLU A 94 -5.30 -4.27 -17.66
C GLU A 94 -6.04 -5.25 -16.74
N ASP A 95 -5.32 -6.21 -16.16
CA ASP A 95 -5.92 -7.21 -15.27
C ASP A 95 -6.20 -6.62 -13.88
N ALA A 96 -5.32 -5.77 -13.37
CA ALA A 96 -5.56 -5.03 -12.12
C ALA A 96 -6.86 -4.21 -12.19
N ALA A 97 -7.14 -3.55 -13.32
CA ALA A 97 -8.37 -2.78 -13.53
C ALA A 97 -9.66 -3.63 -13.57
N LYS A 98 -9.54 -4.97 -13.68
CA LYS A 98 -10.68 -5.91 -13.62
C LYS A 98 -10.96 -6.36 -12.19
N VAL A 99 -10.05 -6.11 -11.24
CA VAL A 99 -10.23 -6.51 -9.85
C VAL A 99 -11.24 -5.58 -9.16
N ARG A 100 -12.12 -6.16 -8.34
CA ARG A 100 -13.13 -5.42 -7.56
C ARG A 100 -13.04 -5.85 -6.12
N VAL A 101 -12.93 -4.90 -5.20
CA VAL A 101 -12.80 -5.16 -3.75
C VAL A 101 -14.03 -4.63 -3.03
N PHE A 102 -14.63 -5.47 -2.19
CA PHE A 102 -15.81 -5.13 -1.40
C PHE A 102 -15.52 -5.33 0.07
N LYS A 103 -15.65 -4.28 0.88
CA LYS A 103 -15.58 -4.40 2.34
C LYS A 103 -16.86 -5.00 2.90
N VAL A 104 -16.74 -6.03 3.72
CA VAL A 104 -17.89 -6.64 4.41
C VAL A 104 -18.08 -5.97 5.76
N ASP A 105 -19.24 -5.36 5.99
CA ASP A 105 -19.66 -4.82 7.30
C ASP A 105 -21.11 -5.22 7.60
N ARG A 106 -21.35 -5.83 8.76
CA ARG A 106 -22.69 -6.24 9.24
C ARG A 106 -23.55 -6.87 8.15
N TYR A 107 -22.98 -7.84 7.42
CA TYR A 107 -23.64 -8.60 6.34
C TYR A 107 -23.89 -7.83 5.03
N LEU A 108 -23.35 -6.61 4.90
CA LEU A 108 -23.39 -5.82 3.68
C LEU A 108 -21.99 -5.78 3.05
N ALA A 109 -21.92 -5.93 1.73
CA ALA A 109 -20.69 -5.76 0.97
C ALA A 109 -20.71 -4.40 0.27
N TRP A 110 -19.75 -3.55 0.62
CA TRP A 110 -19.59 -2.21 0.08
C TRP A 110 -18.41 -2.20 -0.87
N GLU A 111 -18.65 -1.90 -2.13
CA GLU A 111 -17.55 -1.75 -3.07
C GLU A 111 -16.67 -0.58 -2.65
N LEU A 112 -15.38 -0.85 -2.50
CA LEU A 112 -14.39 0.21 -2.36
C LEU A 112 -14.20 0.80 -3.76
N MET A 113 -14.81 1.96 -4.00
CA MET A 113 -14.50 2.73 -5.20
C MET A 113 -13.16 3.43 -4.99
N ASP A 114 -12.24 3.26 -5.95
CA ASP A 114 -11.08 4.13 -6.12
C ASP A 114 -11.49 5.60 -6.28
#